data_AF-T1ZCQ9-F1
#
_entry.id   AF-T1ZCQ9-F1
#
_cell.length_a   1.000
_cell.length_b   1.000
_cell.length_c   1.000
_cell.angle_alpha   90.00
_cell.angle_beta   90.00
_cell.angle_gamma   90.00
#
_symmetry.space_group_name_H-M   'P 1'
#
loop_
_entity.id
_entity.type
_entity.pdbx_description
1 polymer ?
#
loop_
_entity_poly.entity_id
_entity_poly.type
_entity_poly.pdbx_seq_one_letter_code
_entity_poly.pdbx_strand_id
1 'polypeptide(L)'
;MSKKKRKYRCALCQNYFKKSELSAEHYPAKSVGNNDIIALDFTKMIDTIQSPIIHNVINKQVIKGEKYENVIGEIFDSYLATDLYPEGRTAYSLCRACNTFLGKYDESYQKFFNVFGNPEKVKGFQRKTKLQIIKAVFGKFLSLPEAKKENFDFRDFVKNVENEQYKGVWNLYLVKRNYTTDLMGFGDISTGKLSFDEGVVYELSDEKFIYNLMNFPKHNCFKMTNIFDILNKNYELVEGVEENGGYHAQLQIGKLFTHQKLDENTLLKK
;
A
#
# COMPACT_ATOMS: atom_id res chain seq x y z
N MET A 1 -22.54 -6.08 37.53
CA MET A 1 -21.88 -7.00 36.57
C MET A 1 -20.65 -6.32 35.99
N SER A 2 -19.44 -6.81 36.29
CA SER A 2 -18.18 -6.31 35.73
C SER A 2 -18.17 -6.53 34.21
N LYS A 3 -18.08 -5.45 33.41
CA LYS A 3 -17.85 -5.54 31.96
C LYS A 3 -16.50 -6.25 31.77
N LYS A 4 -16.51 -7.55 31.40
CA LYS A 4 -15.29 -8.27 30.98
C LYS A 4 -14.57 -7.40 29.93
N LYS A 5 -13.40 -6.86 30.30
CA LYS A 5 -12.60 -6.02 29.40
C LYS A 5 -12.28 -6.85 28.15
N ARG A 6 -12.76 -6.40 26.97
CA ARG A 6 -12.44 -7.04 25.68
C ARG A 6 -10.92 -7.07 25.53
N LYS A 7 -10.38 -8.26 25.26
CA LYS A 7 -8.97 -8.45 24.89
C LYS A 7 -8.86 -8.59 23.38
N TYR A 8 -7.78 -8.07 22.83
CA TYR A 8 -7.46 -8.04 21.41
C TYR A 8 -6.18 -8.84 21.19
N ARG A 9 -6.12 -9.60 20.10
CA ARG A 9 -4.98 -10.45 19.77
C ARG A 9 -3.97 -9.66 18.94
N CYS A 10 -2.70 -9.64 19.36
CA CYS A 10 -1.62 -9.02 18.58
C CYS A 10 -1.33 -9.83 17.31
N ALA A 11 -1.31 -9.19 16.15
CA ALA A 11 -1.09 -9.83 14.86
C ALA A 11 0.30 -10.44 14.71
N LEU A 12 1.33 -9.91 15.39
CA LEU A 12 2.69 -10.48 15.35
C LEU A 12 2.88 -11.58 16.41
N CYS A 13 2.80 -11.25 17.70
CA CYS A 13 3.11 -12.21 18.78
C CYS A 13 1.93 -13.11 19.19
N GLN A 14 0.73 -12.86 18.68
CA GLN A 14 -0.48 -13.67 18.92
C GLN A 14 -0.98 -13.70 20.38
N ASN A 15 -0.35 -12.94 21.29
CA ASN A 15 -0.78 -12.73 22.67
C ASN A 15 -1.98 -11.77 22.76
N TYR A 16 -2.73 -11.84 23.87
CA TYR A 16 -3.94 -11.04 24.11
C TYR A 16 -3.69 -9.84 25.02
N PHE A 17 -4.12 -8.66 24.58
CA PHE A 17 -3.88 -7.37 25.24
C PHE A 17 -5.17 -6.57 25.42
N LYS A 18 -5.20 -5.63 26.36
CA LYS A 18 -6.26 -4.61 26.43
C LYS A 18 -6.05 -3.59 25.31
N LYS A 19 -7.11 -2.89 24.89
CA LYS A 19 -7.02 -1.83 23.86
C LYS A 19 -5.93 -0.80 24.16
N SER A 20 -5.76 -0.40 25.43
CA SER A 20 -4.75 0.57 25.87
C SER A 20 -3.30 0.10 25.68
N GLU A 21 -3.08 -1.21 25.54
CA GLU A 21 -1.75 -1.83 25.38
C GLU A 21 -1.41 -2.07 23.90
N LEU A 22 -2.35 -1.81 22.99
CA LEU A 22 -2.13 -1.84 21.55
C LEU A 22 -1.52 -0.51 21.09
N SER A 23 -0.81 -0.58 19.97
CA SER A 23 -0.29 0.59 19.28
C SER A 23 -1.34 1.13 18.31
N ALA A 24 -1.42 2.45 18.17
CA ALA A 24 -2.05 3.07 17.01
C ALA A 24 -1.05 2.98 15.85
N GLU A 25 -1.39 2.22 14.82
CA GLU A 25 -0.57 2.03 13.62
C GLU A 25 -1.20 2.84 12.49
N HIS A 26 -0.45 3.76 11.89
CA HIS A 26 -0.98 4.62 10.82
C HIS A 26 -0.58 4.05 9.45
N TYR A 27 -1.51 3.99 8.51
CA TYR A 27 -1.26 3.48 7.15
C TYR A 27 -1.68 4.45 6.06
N PRO A 28 -0.75 4.87 5.16
CA PRO A 28 0.65 4.46 5.16
C PRO A 28 1.46 5.13 6.30
N ALA A 29 2.57 4.52 6.70
CA ALA A 29 3.25 4.85 7.96
C ALA A 29 3.79 6.29 8.01
N LYS A 30 3.50 7.02 9.09
CA LYS A 30 4.05 8.38 9.36
C LYS A 30 5.59 8.44 9.31
N SER A 31 6.28 7.32 9.58
CA SER A 31 7.75 7.24 9.61
C SER A 31 8.43 7.38 8.24
N VAL A 32 7.69 7.31 7.13
CA VAL A 32 8.24 7.51 5.78
C VAL A 32 7.98 8.90 5.21
N GLY A 33 7.43 9.83 5.98
CA GLY A 33 7.15 11.21 5.55
C GLY A 33 5.72 11.46 5.05
N ASN A 34 4.86 10.45 5.12
CA ASN A 34 3.45 10.54 4.72
C ASN A 34 2.67 11.33 5.77
N ASN A 35 2.69 12.66 5.66
CA ASN A 35 1.98 13.54 6.60
C ASN A 35 0.49 13.64 6.28
N ASP A 36 0.10 13.45 5.03
CA ASP A 36 -1.28 13.58 4.60
C ASP A 36 -1.70 12.32 3.82
N ILE A 37 -2.61 11.53 4.41
CA ILE A 37 -3.25 10.46 3.64
C ILE A 37 -4.32 11.09 2.77
N ILE A 38 -3.88 11.59 1.64
CA ILE A 38 -4.78 12.00 0.58
C ILE A 38 -5.26 10.72 -0.10
N ALA A 39 -6.49 10.31 0.18
CA ALA A 39 -7.11 9.27 -0.62
C ALA A 39 -7.86 9.95 -1.77
N LEU A 40 -7.76 9.32 -2.94
CA LEU A 40 -8.42 9.77 -4.16
C LEU A 40 -9.94 9.74 -3.95
N ASP A 41 -10.58 10.90 -3.99
CA ASP A 41 -12.04 11.00 -4.03
C ASP A 41 -12.51 10.59 -5.42
N PHE A 42 -12.85 9.30 -5.54
CA PHE A 42 -13.28 8.70 -6.79
C PHE A 42 -14.55 9.33 -7.37
N THR A 43 -15.43 9.89 -6.53
CA THR A 43 -16.63 10.61 -6.98
C THR A 43 -16.23 11.93 -7.63
N LYS A 44 -15.39 12.74 -6.95
CA LYS A 44 -14.85 13.98 -7.54
C LYS A 44 -13.98 13.71 -8.76
N MET A 45 -13.30 12.56 -8.81
CA MET A 45 -12.52 12.16 -9.98
C MET A 45 -13.42 11.95 -11.19
N ILE A 46 -14.56 11.27 -11.06
CA ILE A 46 -15.53 11.14 -12.16
C ILE A 46 -16.03 12.51 -12.62
N ASP A 47 -16.40 13.39 -11.69
CA ASP A 47 -16.84 14.75 -12.01
C ASP A 47 -15.75 15.56 -12.72
N THR A 48 -14.50 15.40 -12.29
CA THR A 48 -13.32 16.06 -12.87
C THR A 48 -13.02 15.55 -14.28
N ILE A 49 -13.15 14.23 -14.52
CA ILE A 49 -12.99 13.60 -15.84
C ILE A 49 -14.04 14.12 -16.82
N GLN A 50 -15.27 14.26 -16.36
CA GLN A 50 -16.37 14.74 -17.19
C GLN A 50 -16.35 16.27 -17.36
N SER A 51 -15.49 16.98 -16.62
CA SER A 51 -15.42 18.44 -16.64
C SER A 51 -14.66 18.98 -17.87
N PRO A 52 -15.34 19.66 -18.80
CA PRO A 52 -14.68 20.30 -19.95
C PRO A 52 -13.72 21.41 -19.52
N ILE A 53 -13.96 22.01 -18.35
CA ILE A 53 -13.17 23.10 -17.78
C ILE A 53 -11.79 22.57 -17.37
N ILE A 54 -11.75 21.46 -16.63
CA ILE A 54 -10.49 20.85 -16.17
C ILE A 54 -9.67 20.35 -17.37
N HIS A 55 -10.33 19.73 -18.35
CA HIS A 55 -9.66 19.28 -19.57
C HIS A 55 -8.99 20.43 -20.34
N ASN A 56 -9.63 21.61 -20.36
CA ASN A 56 -9.09 22.81 -20.99
C ASN A 56 -7.95 23.43 -20.18
N VAL A 57 -7.98 23.32 -18.85
CA VAL A 57 -6.86 23.73 -17.96
C VAL A 57 -5.63 22.88 -18.22
N ILE A 58 -5.78 21.55 -18.25
CA ILE A 58 -4.68 20.61 -18.53
C ILE A 58 -4.05 20.95 -19.88
N ASN A 59 -4.86 21.01 -20.94
CA ASN A 59 -4.36 21.30 -22.28
C ASN A 59 -3.65 22.66 -22.37
N LYS A 60 -4.20 23.71 -21.73
CA LYS A 60 -3.55 25.04 -21.73
C LYS A 60 -2.21 25.07 -21.00
N GLN A 61 -2.08 24.40 -19.86
CA GLN A 61 -0.83 24.41 -19.10
C GLN A 61 0.24 23.55 -19.77
N VAL A 62 -0.13 22.38 -20.31
CA VAL A 62 0.79 21.52 -21.08
C VAL A 62 1.27 22.21 -22.35
N ILE A 63 0.40 22.90 -23.09
CA ILE A 63 0.79 23.69 -24.29
C ILE A 63 1.74 24.84 -23.93
N LYS A 64 1.65 25.39 -22.71
CA LYS A 64 2.56 26.42 -22.20
C LYS A 64 3.93 25.88 -21.76
N GLY A 65 4.16 24.57 -21.87
CA GLY A 65 5.43 23.93 -21.55
C GLY A 65 5.55 23.45 -20.12
N GLU A 66 4.47 23.47 -19.32
CA GLU A 66 4.47 22.79 -18.04
C GLU A 66 4.49 21.28 -18.24
N LYS A 67 5.24 20.59 -17.37
CA LYS A 67 5.23 19.13 -17.36
C LYS A 67 3.86 18.66 -16.92
N TYR A 68 3.31 17.72 -17.68
CA TYR A 68 2.04 17.05 -17.38
C TYR A 68 1.97 16.56 -15.91
N GLU A 69 3.11 16.10 -15.38
CA GLU A 69 3.29 15.66 -13.99
C GLU A 69 2.89 16.73 -12.96
N ASN A 70 3.31 17.97 -13.16
CA ASN A 70 3.03 19.07 -12.23
C ASN A 70 1.56 19.48 -12.30
N VAL A 71 1.02 19.57 -13.52
CA VAL A 71 -0.37 19.94 -13.80
C VAL A 71 -1.35 18.94 -13.16
N ILE A 72 -1.07 17.64 -13.30
CA ILE A 72 -1.86 16.59 -12.67
C ILE A 72 -1.71 16.61 -11.15
N GLY A 73 -0.51 16.85 -10.62
CA GLY A 73 -0.29 17.02 -9.18
C GLY A 73 -1.15 18.14 -8.57
N GLU A 74 -1.21 19.31 -9.21
CA GLU A 74 -2.03 20.42 -8.72
C GLU A 74 -3.54 20.14 -8.76
N ILE A 75 -4.00 19.44 -9.81
CA ILE A 75 -5.42 19.04 -9.91
C ILE A 75 -5.78 18.02 -8.83
N PHE A 76 -4.86 17.09 -8.53
CA PHE A 76 -5.03 16.15 -7.45
C PHE A 76 -5.24 16.88 -6.13
N ASP A 77 -4.27 17.72 -5.74
CA ASP A 77 -4.26 18.43 -4.47
C ASP A 77 -5.45 19.38 -4.32
N SER A 78 -5.87 20.03 -5.42
CA SER A 78 -6.91 21.05 -5.38
C SER A 78 -8.34 20.49 -5.45
N TYR A 79 -8.56 19.36 -6.13
CA TYR A 79 -9.91 18.90 -6.47
C TYR A 79 -10.19 17.46 -6.05
N LEU A 80 -9.19 16.59 -6.08
CA LEU A 80 -9.38 15.13 -5.90
C LEU A 80 -8.92 14.63 -4.55
N ALA A 81 -8.08 15.41 -3.89
CA ALA A 81 -7.62 15.16 -2.56
C ALA A 81 -8.80 15.22 -1.58
N THR A 82 -8.98 14.16 -0.81
CA THR A 82 -9.78 14.23 0.41
C THR A 82 -8.95 13.75 1.58
N ASP A 83 -9.01 14.53 2.67
CA ASP A 83 -8.56 14.12 3.99
C ASP A 83 -9.51 13.05 4.54
N LEU A 84 -9.48 11.87 3.94
CA LEU A 84 -10.31 10.74 4.36
C LEU A 84 -9.94 10.30 5.78
N TYR A 85 -8.71 10.60 6.23
CA TYR A 85 -8.21 10.33 7.58
C TYR A 85 -7.15 11.38 8.02
N PRO A 86 -7.51 12.48 8.69
CA PRO A 86 -6.56 13.53 9.11
C PRO A 86 -5.48 13.04 10.09
N GLU A 87 -5.66 11.87 10.71
CA GLU A 87 -4.62 11.23 11.54
C GLU A 87 -3.92 10.04 10.87
N GLY A 88 -4.42 9.62 9.71
CA GLY A 88 -4.09 8.40 9.01
C GLY A 88 -4.99 7.20 9.37
N ARG A 89 -4.99 6.12 8.58
CA ARG A 89 -5.77 4.91 8.92
C ARG A 89 -5.17 4.27 10.16
N THR A 90 -5.83 4.43 11.31
CA THR A 90 -5.34 3.88 12.59
C THR A 90 -5.82 2.44 12.80
N ALA A 91 -4.91 1.48 12.67
CA ALA A 91 -5.12 0.10 13.07
C ALA A 91 -4.65 -0.14 14.53
N TYR A 92 -5.28 -1.11 15.19
CA TYR A 92 -4.89 -1.59 16.53
C TYR A 92 -4.67 -3.10 16.47
N SER A 93 -3.70 -3.51 15.66
CA SER A 93 -3.35 -4.89 15.34
C SER A 93 -2.20 -5.39 16.18
N LEU A 94 -1.29 -4.51 16.61
CA LEU A 94 -0.04 -4.84 17.27
C LEU A 94 -0.02 -4.35 18.71
N CYS A 95 0.58 -5.13 19.60
CA CYS A 95 0.96 -4.59 20.91
C CYS A 95 2.14 -3.62 20.75
N ARG A 96 2.28 -2.69 21.70
CA ARG A 96 3.35 -1.68 21.67
C ARG A 96 4.75 -2.28 21.46
N ALA A 97 5.07 -3.37 22.17
CA ALA A 97 6.37 -4.04 22.05
C ALA A 97 6.63 -4.59 20.64
N CYS A 98 5.62 -5.18 20.00
CA CYS A 98 5.73 -5.67 18.63
C CYS A 98 5.87 -4.52 17.62
N ASN A 99 5.11 -3.43 17.81
CA ASN A 99 5.22 -2.25 16.94
C ASN A 99 6.61 -1.61 17.05
N THR A 100 7.13 -1.43 18.28
CA THR A 100 8.50 -0.94 18.51
C THR A 100 9.56 -1.86 17.90
N PHE A 101 9.36 -3.18 17.96
CA PHE A 101 10.25 -4.14 17.30
C PHE A 101 10.28 -3.95 15.78
N LEU A 102 9.12 -3.81 15.13
CA LEU A 102 9.03 -3.59 13.68
C LEU A 102 9.64 -2.25 13.25
N GLY A 103 9.63 -1.23 14.11
CA GLY A 103 10.28 0.05 13.84
C GLY A 103 11.77 -0.07 13.47
N LYS A 104 12.47 -1.11 13.97
CA LYS A 104 13.86 -1.41 13.58
C LYS A 104 13.99 -1.84 12.11
N TYR A 105 12.96 -2.48 11.56
CA TYR A 105 12.90 -2.86 10.16
C TYR A 105 12.50 -1.67 9.28
N ASP A 106 11.66 -0.78 9.80
CA ASP A 106 11.27 0.45 9.10
C ASP A 106 12.47 1.36 8.81
N GLU A 107 13.49 1.42 9.68
CA GLU A 107 14.74 2.14 9.38
C GLU A 107 15.46 1.60 8.13
N SER A 108 15.43 0.29 7.92
CA SER A 108 16.00 -0.33 6.72
C SER A 108 15.11 -0.11 5.51
N TYR A 109 13.79 -0.18 5.69
CA TYR A 109 12.82 0.17 4.67
C TYR A 109 13.00 1.61 4.18
N GLN A 110 13.20 2.57 5.09
CA GLN A 110 13.39 3.96 4.76
C GLN A 110 14.62 4.17 3.86
N LYS A 111 15.70 3.41 4.05
CA LYS A 111 16.86 3.43 3.15
C LYS A 111 16.49 2.98 1.73
N PHE A 112 15.70 1.91 1.60
CA PHE A 112 15.18 1.44 0.31
C PHE A 112 14.27 2.48 -0.36
N PHE A 113 13.36 3.06 0.43
CA PHE A 113 12.43 4.10 -0.01
C PHE A 113 13.15 5.36 -0.50
N ASN A 114 14.16 5.83 0.23
CA ASN A 114 14.92 7.04 -0.12
C ASN A 114 15.75 6.90 -1.40
N VAL A 115 16.14 5.66 -1.75
CA VAL A 115 16.84 5.37 -3.00
C VAL A 115 15.91 4.94 -4.13
N PHE A 116 14.59 5.06 -3.96
CA PHE A 116 13.58 4.67 -4.95
C PHE A 116 13.74 3.21 -5.40
N GLY A 117 14.23 2.34 -4.51
CA GLY A 117 14.49 0.94 -4.85
C GLY A 117 15.49 0.77 -5.99
N ASN A 118 16.37 1.74 -6.23
CA ASN A 118 17.31 1.68 -7.35
C ASN A 118 18.24 0.45 -7.24
N PRO A 119 18.28 -0.45 -8.23
CA PRO A 119 19.12 -1.65 -8.20
C PRO A 119 20.60 -1.39 -7.94
N GLU A 120 21.16 -0.34 -8.52
CA GLU A 120 22.56 0.05 -8.40
C GLU A 120 22.93 0.53 -6.99
N LYS A 121 21.97 1.11 -6.26
CA LYS A 121 22.18 1.53 -4.87
C LYS A 121 21.93 0.37 -3.90
N VAL A 122 20.83 -0.36 -4.11
CA VAL A 122 20.43 -1.47 -3.23
C VAL A 122 21.39 -2.65 -3.33
N LYS A 123 22.07 -2.88 -4.46
CA LYS A 123 23.12 -3.91 -4.54
C LYS A 123 24.24 -3.69 -3.51
N GLY A 124 24.51 -2.44 -3.13
CA GLY A 124 25.50 -2.06 -2.12
C GLY A 124 25.02 -2.23 -0.67
N PHE A 125 23.73 -2.51 -0.45
CA PHE A 125 23.22 -2.76 0.90
C PHE A 125 23.71 -4.10 1.45
N GLN A 126 24.04 -4.11 2.74
CA GLN A 126 24.36 -5.35 3.45
C GLN A 126 23.16 -6.32 3.39
N ARG A 127 23.45 -7.62 3.35
CA ARG A 127 22.44 -8.69 3.33
C ARG A 127 21.42 -8.54 4.45
N LYS A 128 21.87 -8.18 5.66
CA LYS A 128 21.00 -7.91 6.82
C LYS A 128 20.00 -6.79 6.54
N THR A 129 20.45 -5.66 5.99
CA THR A 129 19.58 -4.53 5.61
C THR A 129 18.53 -4.96 4.59
N LYS A 130 18.92 -5.74 3.57
CA LYS A 130 18.00 -6.27 2.56
C LYS A 130 16.93 -7.19 3.16
N LEU A 131 17.32 -8.09 4.06
CA LEU A 131 16.37 -8.93 4.80
C LEU A 131 15.43 -8.13 5.70
N GLN A 132 15.95 -7.08 6.37
CA GLN A 132 15.13 -6.19 7.17
C GLN A 132 14.12 -5.40 6.32
N ILE A 133 14.48 -4.99 5.10
CA ILE A 133 13.53 -4.39 4.15
C ILE A 133 12.38 -5.36 3.84
N ILE A 134 12.70 -6.61 3.48
CA ILE A 134 11.68 -7.64 3.18
C ILE A 134 10.76 -7.85 4.38
N LYS A 135 11.33 -8.01 5.58
CA LYS A 135 10.56 -8.19 6.83
C LYS A 135 9.73 -6.96 7.20
N ALA A 136 10.20 -5.75 6.92
CA ALA A 136 9.43 -4.53 7.12
C ALA A 136 8.15 -4.58 6.29
N VAL A 137 8.26 -4.89 5.00
CA VAL A 137 7.10 -4.93 4.09
C VAL A 137 6.12 -6.02 4.52
N PHE A 138 6.57 -7.25 4.80
CA PHE A 138 5.70 -8.30 5.38
C PHE A 138 5.03 -7.85 6.68
N GLY A 139 5.77 -7.16 7.55
CA GLY A 139 5.28 -6.63 8.82
C GLY A 139 4.09 -5.68 8.64
N LYS A 140 4.12 -4.83 7.62
CA LYS A 140 3.01 -3.90 7.30
C LYS A 140 1.71 -4.61 6.95
N PHE A 141 1.78 -5.80 6.32
CA PHE A 141 0.60 -6.58 5.98
C PHE A 141 -0.14 -7.17 7.20
N LEU A 142 0.54 -7.30 8.35
CA LEU A 142 -0.10 -7.76 9.60
C LEU A 142 -1.17 -6.81 10.12
N SER A 143 -1.17 -5.60 9.61
CA SER A 143 -1.94 -4.49 10.13
C SER A 143 -2.94 -3.92 9.13
N LEU A 144 -3.02 -4.53 7.94
CA LEU A 144 -4.04 -4.17 6.96
C LEU A 144 -5.43 -4.49 7.50
N PRO A 145 -6.37 -3.52 7.48
CA PRO A 145 -7.76 -3.77 7.88
C PRO A 145 -8.40 -4.94 7.12
N GLU A 146 -8.12 -5.04 5.82
CA GLU A 146 -8.63 -6.07 4.92
C GLU A 146 -8.12 -7.47 5.29
N ALA A 147 -6.94 -7.56 5.89
CA ALA A 147 -6.30 -8.80 6.30
C ALA A 147 -6.51 -9.13 7.79
N LYS A 148 -7.37 -8.41 8.51
CA LYS A 148 -7.56 -8.58 9.97
C LYS A 148 -7.91 -10.01 10.41
N LYS A 149 -8.57 -10.78 9.55
CA LYS A 149 -8.95 -12.17 9.83
C LYS A 149 -7.90 -13.20 9.40
N GLU A 150 -6.82 -12.77 8.75
CA GLU A 150 -5.82 -13.67 8.20
C GLU A 150 -4.85 -14.20 9.23
N ASN A 151 -4.46 -15.44 9.01
CA ASN A 151 -3.48 -16.14 9.82
C ASN A 151 -2.18 -16.33 9.04
N PHE A 152 -1.42 -15.25 8.87
CA PHE A 152 -0.17 -15.24 8.10
C PHE A 152 0.92 -16.18 8.66
N ASP A 153 1.47 -17.05 7.82
CA ASP A 153 2.56 -17.98 8.20
C ASP A 153 3.94 -17.29 8.23
N PHE A 154 4.11 -16.13 7.57
CA PHE A 154 5.35 -15.36 7.57
C PHE A 154 5.65 -14.69 8.91
N ARG A 155 4.75 -14.76 9.89
CA ARG A 155 4.98 -14.16 11.22
C ARG A 155 6.26 -14.65 11.87
N ASP A 156 6.56 -15.95 11.77
CA ASP A 156 7.77 -16.48 12.39
C ASP A 156 9.03 -16.02 11.65
N PHE A 157 8.94 -15.83 10.34
CA PHE A 157 9.99 -15.18 9.55
C PHE A 157 10.22 -13.71 9.97
N VAL A 158 9.14 -12.95 10.20
CA VAL A 158 9.22 -11.55 10.66
C VAL A 158 9.73 -11.46 12.11
N LYS A 159 9.28 -12.34 13.01
CA LYS A 159 9.67 -12.32 14.44
C LYS A 159 11.13 -12.71 14.66
N ASN A 160 11.65 -13.66 13.89
CA ASN A 160 13.01 -14.14 14.07
C ASN A 160 13.97 -13.29 13.24
N VAL A 161 14.74 -12.41 13.90
CA VAL A 161 15.69 -11.50 13.23
C VAL A 161 16.72 -12.25 12.39
N GLU A 162 17.19 -13.40 12.88
CA GLU A 162 18.25 -14.20 12.26
C GLU A 162 17.74 -15.11 11.13
N ASN A 163 16.41 -15.25 10.99
CA ASN A 163 15.87 -16.09 9.92
C ASN A 163 16.03 -15.39 8.56
N GLU A 164 16.83 -15.99 7.68
CA GLU A 164 17.09 -15.45 6.34
C GLU A 164 16.18 -16.04 5.25
N GLN A 165 15.42 -17.09 5.56
CA GLN A 165 14.62 -17.81 4.58
C GLN A 165 13.15 -17.87 5.03
N TYR A 166 12.27 -17.52 4.10
CA TYR A 166 10.85 -17.71 4.24
C TYR A 166 10.39 -18.84 3.31
N LYS A 167 9.61 -19.78 3.84
CA LYS A 167 9.16 -20.99 3.14
C LYS A 167 7.63 -21.18 3.23
N GLY A 168 6.91 -20.10 3.51
CA GLY A 168 5.44 -20.13 3.59
C GLY A 168 4.79 -19.95 2.23
N VAL A 169 3.47 -19.83 2.23
CA VAL A 169 2.66 -19.78 0.99
C VAL A 169 2.53 -18.38 0.40
N TRP A 170 2.88 -17.34 1.15
CA TRP A 170 2.70 -15.96 0.70
C TRP A 170 3.84 -15.53 -0.21
N ASN A 171 3.49 -14.80 -1.26
CA ASN A 171 4.41 -14.24 -2.22
C ASN A 171 4.25 -12.73 -2.16
N LEU A 172 5.37 -12.04 -2.00
CA LEU A 172 5.39 -10.59 -1.87
C LEU A 172 6.08 -9.98 -3.08
N TYR A 173 5.31 -9.20 -3.83
CA TYR A 173 5.74 -8.53 -5.04
C TYR A 173 5.66 -7.01 -4.87
N LEU A 174 6.49 -6.29 -5.62
CA LEU A 174 6.44 -4.85 -5.71
C LEU A 174 6.46 -4.34 -7.14
N VAL A 175 5.86 -3.16 -7.30
CA VAL A 175 5.95 -2.32 -8.50
C VAL A 175 6.35 -0.92 -8.04
N LYS A 176 7.32 -0.31 -8.71
CA LYS A 176 7.64 1.11 -8.54
C LYS A 176 6.61 1.95 -9.29
N ARG A 177 6.03 2.94 -8.61
CA ARG A 177 5.04 3.85 -9.19
C ARG A 177 5.66 4.71 -10.28
N ASN A 178 4.87 4.94 -11.32
CA ASN A 178 5.05 5.97 -12.34
C ASN A 178 3.66 6.49 -12.79
N TYR A 179 3.62 7.34 -13.82
CA TYR A 179 2.38 7.92 -14.33
C TYR A 179 1.37 6.90 -14.92
N THR A 180 1.81 5.69 -15.29
CA THR A 180 0.91 4.65 -15.81
C THR A 180 0.31 3.80 -14.69
N THR A 181 0.92 3.82 -13.51
CA THR A 181 0.55 2.94 -12.40
C THR A 181 -0.83 3.26 -11.86
N ASP A 182 -1.13 4.55 -11.73
CA ASP A 182 -2.35 5.04 -11.15
C ASP A 182 -3.35 5.47 -12.23
N LEU A 183 -4.64 5.35 -11.92
CA LEU A 183 -5.69 5.88 -12.76
C LEU A 183 -5.48 7.39 -12.97
N MET A 184 -5.17 7.75 -14.22
CA MET A 184 -4.88 9.12 -14.67
C MET A 184 -3.65 9.79 -14.00
N GLY A 185 -2.76 9.00 -13.42
CA GLY A 185 -1.55 9.50 -12.76
C GLY A 185 -1.77 10.03 -11.34
N PHE A 186 -2.96 9.84 -10.76
CA PHE A 186 -3.28 10.26 -9.40
C PHE A 186 -2.90 9.19 -8.38
N GLY A 187 -1.80 9.41 -7.65
CA GLY A 187 -1.24 8.46 -6.70
C GLY A 187 -2.21 8.02 -5.60
N ASP A 188 -2.90 6.89 -5.79
CA ASP A 188 -3.80 6.33 -4.78
C ASP A 188 -3.01 5.45 -3.80
N ILE A 189 -2.68 6.00 -2.64
CA ILE A 189 -1.97 5.32 -1.53
C ILE A 189 -2.87 4.38 -0.71
N SER A 190 -3.96 3.89 -1.29
CA SER A 190 -4.91 3.04 -0.62
C SER A 190 -4.41 1.62 -0.37
N THR A 191 -5.17 0.88 0.44
CA THR A 191 -5.03 -0.56 0.62
C THR A 191 -6.23 -1.27 -0.01
N GLY A 192 -6.12 -2.58 -0.22
CA GLY A 192 -7.19 -3.34 -0.83
C GLY A 192 -7.06 -4.84 -0.68
N LYS A 193 -8.14 -5.53 -1.05
CA LYS A 193 -8.21 -6.98 -1.18
C LYS A 193 -8.94 -7.35 -2.46
N LEU A 194 -8.34 -8.25 -3.23
CA LEU A 194 -9.00 -8.98 -4.30
C LEU A 194 -9.11 -10.45 -3.92
N SER A 195 -10.18 -11.09 -4.38
CA SER A 195 -10.44 -12.51 -4.21
C SER A 195 -10.56 -13.15 -5.58
N PHE A 196 -9.84 -14.25 -5.76
CA PHE A 196 -9.82 -15.11 -6.93
C PHE A 196 -10.16 -16.53 -6.50
N ASP A 197 -10.44 -17.43 -7.45
CA ASP A 197 -10.77 -18.82 -7.15
C ASP A 197 -9.57 -19.55 -6.52
N GLU A 198 -8.35 -19.22 -6.96
CA GLU A 198 -7.10 -19.78 -6.47
C GLU A 198 -6.58 -19.15 -5.17
N GLY A 199 -7.06 -17.97 -4.79
CA GLY A 199 -6.56 -17.29 -3.60
C GLY A 199 -6.93 -15.82 -3.46
N VAL A 200 -6.12 -15.09 -2.70
CA VAL A 200 -6.35 -13.68 -2.36
C VAL A 200 -5.12 -12.84 -2.63
N VAL A 201 -5.36 -11.59 -3.03
CA VAL A 201 -4.33 -10.56 -3.17
C VAL A 201 -4.64 -9.43 -2.21
N TYR A 202 -3.70 -9.14 -1.31
CA TYR A 202 -3.72 -7.94 -0.48
C TYR A 202 -2.80 -6.89 -1.09
N GLU A 203 -3.29 -5.67 -1.21
CA GLU A 203 -2.49 -4.54 -1.68
C GLU A 203 -2.23 -3.54 -0.57
N LEU A 204 -0.98 -3.08 -0.52
CA LEU A 204 -0.56 -1.93 0.26
C LEU A 204 0.22 -1.00 -0.66
N SER A 205 -0.26 0.24 -0.79
CA SER A 205 0.43 1.29 -1.53
C SER A 205 1.07 2.32 -0.61
N ASP A 206 2.20 2.86 -1.05
CA ASP A 206 2.75 4.13 -0.55
C ASP A 206 3.11 5.04 -1.73
N GLU A 207 3.74 6.19 -1.46
CA GLU A 207 4.07 7.21 -2.47
C GLU A 207 4.95 6.69 -3.62
N LYS A 208 5.77 5.66 -3.40
CA LYS A 208 6.77 5.21 -4.38
C LYS A 208 6.52 3.80 -4.88
N PHE A 209 5.80 2.99 -4.11
CA PHE A 209 5.64 1.57 -4.39
C PHE A 209 4.22 1.09 -4.17
N ILE A 210 3.88 0.06 -4.93
CA ILE A 210 2.71 -0.79 -4.71
C ILE A 210 3.20 -2.17 -4.35
N TYR A 211 2.76 -2.66 -3.20
CA TYR A 211 3.07 -3.99 -2.72
C TYR A 211 1.85 -4.89 -2.84
N ASN A 212 2.06 -6.07 -3.43
CA ASN A 212 1.04 -7.09 -3.57
C ASN A 212 1.49 -8.35 -2.80
N LEU A 213 0.69 -8.75 -1.82
CA LEU A 213 0.88 -9.96 -1.05
C LEU A 213 -0.19 -10.98 -1.42
N MET A 214 0.22 -12.16 -1.89
CA MET A 214 -0.70 -13.16 -2.44
C MET A 214 -0.32 -14.58 -2.04
N ASN A 215 -1.30 -15.47 -1.82
CA ASN A 215 -1.06 -16.86 -1.41
C ASN A 215 -1.03 -17.86 -2.58
N PHE A 216 -0.84 -17.36 -3.80
CA PHE A 216 -0.69 -18.12 -5.03
C PHE A 216 0.37 -17.43 -5.92
N PRO A 217 0.93 -18.11 -6.94
CA PRO A 217 1.85 -17.47 -7.87
C PRO A 217 1.16 -16.33 -8.62
N LYS A 218 1.85 -15.20 -8.82
CA LYS A 218 1.29 -14.07 -9.59
C LYS A 218 0.83 -14.53 -10.98
N HIS A 219 -0.24 -13.93 -11.50
CA HIS A 219 -0.66 -14.16 -12.87
C HIS A 219 0.46 -13.78 -13.85
N ASN A 220 0.69 -14.61 -14.87
CA ASN A 220 1.76 -14.41 -15.85
C ASN A 220 1.63 -13.09 -16.63
N CYS A 221 0.40 -12.61 -16.80
CA CYS A 221 0.10 -11.34 -17.47
C CYS A 221 0.45 -10.09 -16.64
N PHE A 222 0.94 -10.24 -15.40
CA PHE A 222 1.36 -9.12 -14.56
C PHE A 222 2.87 -9.17 -14.31
N LYS A 223 3.59 -8.15 -14.77
CA LYS A 223 4.99 -7.92 -14.42
C LYS A 223 5.08 -7.25 -13.05
N MET A 224 5.84 -7.87 -12.15
CA MET A 224 6.14 -7.36 -10.81
C MET A 224 7.48 -7.93 -10.36
N THR A 225 8.23 -7.17 -9.58
CA THR A 225 9.48 -7.65 -8.95
C THR A 225 9.13 -8.49 -7.74
N ASN A 226 9.78 -9.63 -7.52
CA ASN A 226 9.67 -10.33 -6.24
C ASN A 226 10.55 -9.60 -5.22
N ILE A 227 10.02 -9.25 -4.04
CA ILE A 227 10.80 -8.50 -3.05
C ILE A 227 12.07 -9.25 -2.62
N PHE A 228 12.08 -10.59 -2.67
CA PHE A 228 13.27 -11.37 -2.34
C PHE A 228 14.39 -11.19 -3.36
N ASP A 229 14.09 -10.73 -4.58
CA ASP A 229 15.10 -10.51 -5.61
C ASP A 229 16.10 -9.44 -5.19
N ILE A 230 15.74 -8.50 -4.30
CA ILE A 230 16.67 -7.47 -3.80
C ILE A 230 17.91 -8.08 -3.10
N LEU A 231 17.83 -9.34 -2.66
CA LEU A 231 18.98 -10.10 -2.13
C LEU A 231 20.05 -10.34 -3.20
N ASN A 232 19.65 -10.45 -4.46
CA ASN A 232 20.52 -10.66 -5.61
C ASN A 232 21.24 -9.36 -6.01
N LYS A 233 22.33 -9.50 -6.78
CA LYS A 233 23.10 -8.34 -7.28
C LYS A 233 22.48 -7.68 -8.50
N ASN A 234 21.73 -8.45 -9.28
CA ASN A 234 21.18 -8.09 -10.60
C ASN A 234 19.64 -8.09 -10.59
N TYR A 235 19.02 -7.68 -9.47
CA TYR A 235 17.57 -7.63 -9.41
C TYR A 235 17.04 -6.51 -10.29
N GLU A 236 15.91 -6.77 -10.93
CA GLU A 236 15.23 -5.82 -11.79
C GLU A 236 14.04 -5.23 -11.06
N LEU A 237 13.93 -3.90 -11.07
CA LEU A 237 12.79 -3.21 -10.51
C LEU A 237 11.79 -2.90 -11.63
N VAL A 238 10.61 -3.50 -11.55
CA VAL A 238 9.50 -3.18 -12.43
C VAL A 238 8.95 -1.81 -12.05
N GLU A 239 8.78 -0.95 -13.06
CA GLU A 239 8.25 0.40 -12.94
C GLU A 239 7.02 0.55 -13.84
N GLY A 240 5.92 1.02 -13.27
CA GLY A 240 4.66 1.08 -13.98
C GLY A 240 3.88 -0.22 -14.00
N VAL A 241 2.63 -0.10 -14.45
CA VAL A 241 1.80 -1.25 -14.81
C VAL A 241 1.77 -1.40 -16.33
N GLU A 242 1.61 -2.63 -16.80
CA GLU A 242 1.37 -2.93 -18.21
C GLU A 242 -0.04 -2.47 -18.64
N GLU A 243 -0.36 -2.59 -19.93
CA GLU A 243 -1.64 -2.14 -20.53
C GLU A 243 -2.89 -2.64 -19.76
N ASN A 244 -2.78 -3.78 -19.09
CA ASN A 244 -3.87 -4.39 -18.32
C ASN A 244 -4.09 -3.77 -16.91
N GLY A 245 -3.27 -2.78 -16.51
CA GLY A 245 -3.40 -2.06 -15.24
C GLY A 245 -3.04 -2.85 -13.96
N GLY A 246 -2.88 -4.17 -14.06
CA GLY A 246 -2.52 -5.04 -12.94
C GLY A 246 -3.59 -5.17 -11.86
N TYR A 247 -3.23 -5.74 -10.72
CA TYR A 247 -4.11 -5.83 -9.55
C TYR A 247 -4.52 -4.45 -9.02
N HIS A 248 -3.63 -3.45 -9.14
CA HIS A 248 -3.89 -2.10 -8.66
C HIS A 248 -5.04 -1.43 -9.41
N ALA A 249 -5.01 -1.45 -10.74
CA ALA A 249 -6.12 -0.90 -11.52
C ALA A 249 -7.44 -1.64 -11.24
N GLN A 250 -7.41 -2.97 -11.06
CA GLN A 250 -8.61 -3.73 -10.68
C GLN A 250 -9.18 -3.27 -9.33
N LEU A 251 -8.31 -2.99 -8.35
CA LEU A 251 -8.73 -2.45 -7.05
C LEU A 251 -9.30 -1.04 -7.17
N GLN A 252 -8.67 -0.15 -7.94
CA GLN A 252 -9.15 1.21 -8.19
C GLN A 252 -10.53 1.19 -8.87
N ILE A 253 -10.68 0.38 -9.91
CA ILE A 253 -11.95 0.17 -10.63
C ILE A 253 -13.02 -0.43 -9.69
N GLY A 254 -12.66 -1.41 -8.86
CA GLY A 254 -13.59 -1.98 -7.88
C GLY A 254 -14.08 -0.96 -6.87
N LYS A 255 -13.21 -0.05 -6.41
CA LYS A 255 -13.56 1.06 -5.51
C LYS A 255 -14.51 2.04 -6.18
N LEU A 256 -14.24 2.43 -7.42
CA LEU A 256 -15.13 3.28 -8.24
C LEU A 256 -16.56 2.73 -8.30
N PHE A 257 -16.72 1.45 -8.66
CA PHE A 257 -18.04 0.84 -8.77
C PHE A 257 -18.75 0.64 -7.42
N THR A 258 -17.99 0.44 -6.35
CA THR A 258 -18.56 0.33 -5.00
C THR A 258 -19.13 1.67 -4.53
N HIS A 259 -18.45 2.79 -4.85
CA HIS A 259 -18.94 4.13 -4.56
C HIS A 259 -20.19 4.50 -5.38
N GLN A 260 -20.23 4.18 -6.67
CA GLN A 260 -21.43 4.42 -7.50
C GLN A 260 -22.70 3.73 -6.97
N LYS A 261 -22.57 2.48 -6.51
CA LYS A 261 -23.70 1.74 -5.90
C LYS A 261 -24.19 2.34 -4.58
N LEU A 262 -23.33 3.03 -3.83
CA LEU A 262 -23.73 3.73 -2.61
C LEU A 262 -24.53 5.00 -2.93
N ASP A 263 -24.15 5.73 -3.99
CA ASP A 263 -24.85 6.95 -4.41
C ASP A 263 -26.25 6.64 -4.98
N GLU A 264 -26.41 5.60 -5.80
CA GLU A 264 -27.72 5.17 -6.32
C GLU A 264 -28.69 4.74 -5.22
N ASN A 265 -28.22 4.01 -4.21
CA ASN A 265 -29.04 3.60 -3.07
C ASN A 265 -29.42 4.75 -2.14
N THR A 266 -28.69 5.86 -2.18
CA THR A 266 -28.97 7.07 -1.40
C THR A 266 -29.99 7.96 -2.13
N LEU A 267 -29.97 7.96 -3.47
CA LEU A 267 -30.95 8.64 -4.31
C LEU A 267 -32.32 7.92 -4.34
N LEU A 268 -32.36 6.59 -4.18
CA LEU A 268 -33.60 5.80 -4.09
C LEU A 268 -34.29 5.87 -2.71
N LYS A 269 -33.72 6.59 -1.75
CA LYS A 269 -34.29 6.80 -0.40
C LYS A 269 -34.87 8.22 -0.17
N LYS A 270 -35.01 9.01 -1.23
CA LYS A 270 -35.77 10.27 -1.23
C LYS A 270 -37.03 10.11 -2.06
#